data_AF-A0A202E3V7-F1
#
_entry.id   AF-A0A202E3V7-F1
#
_cell.length_a   1.000
_cell.length_b   1.000
_cell.length_c   1.000
_cell.angle_alpha   90.00
_cell.angle_beta   90.00
_cell.angle_gamma   90.00
#
_symmetry.space_group_name_H-M   'P 1'
#
loop_
_entity.id
_entity.type
_entity.pdbx_description
1 polymer ?
#
loop_
_entity_poly.entity_id
_entity_poly.type
_entity_poly.pdbx_seq_one_letter_code
_entity_poly.pdbx_strand_id
1 'polypeptide(L)'
;LWPVWLFRHLSFSGSIDFIKEMEPHLRSLLGYFERLAEEQGGLLGSPEAGYVNPCIIDFDENLERRGISTALNGFYCYSLLKAGWLYQQMGDKEMTHKCGKQASEVARMIRELTWDEDKGLFSDAWIEGKMAETYSMQANVMALASGIATQDNYDAIFNKMFVDYAPFQNLEVDPHSDNPYFKFFLLDMAYSLGHREWCTDYIRYYWGGMIQNGATTWWERYSPELDISEQYPESRCHGYGVSANYFIISEVLGVRPVDPGFYQIYFDPHLTAVEWAKASIPTPHGHIKFEWRFTDAGELEINIDSSYPLEVAPQLDPTFAAIAVMKVGDNVSILQ
;
A
#
# COMPACT_ATOMS: atom_id res chain seq x y z
N LEU A 1 -6.20 -6.37 -8.87
CA LEU A 1 -4.81 -6.23 -8.37
C LEU A 1 -3.71 -6.48 -9.41
N TRP A 2 -3.90 -7.28 -10.47
CA TRP A 2 -2.83 -7.51 -11.47
C TRP A 2 -2.17 -6.23 -12.06
N PRO A 3 -2.91 -5.15 -12.37
CA PRO A 3 -2.28 -3.88 -12.78
C PRO A 3 -1.35 -3.27 -11.72
N VAL A 4 -1.65 -3.47 -10.44
CA VAL A 4 -0.80 -3.03 -9.32
C VAL A 4 0.52 -3.80 -9.30
N TRP A 5 0.47 -5.11 -9.59
CA TRP A 5 1.68 -5.93 -9.68
C TRP A 5 2.53 -5.58 -10.89
N LEU A 6 1.94 -5.27 -12.04
CA LEU A 6 2.69 -4.75 -13.21
C LEU A 6 3.34 -3.40 -12.90
N PHE A 7 2.61 -2.50 -12.23
CA PHE A 7 3.16 -1.22 -11.74
C PHE A 7 4.38 -1.44 -10.85
N ARG A 8 4.28 -2.34 -9.86
CA ARG A 8 5.41 -2.66 -8.97
C ARG A 8 6.53 -3.32 -9.75
N HIS A 9 6.25 -4.26 -10.64
CA HIS A 9 7.28 -4.87 -11.47
C HIS A 9 8.06 -3.80 -12.24
N LEU A 10 7.38 -2.91 -12.97
CA LEU A 10 8.04 -1.84 -13.73
C LEU A 10 8.84 -0.91 -12.82
N SER A 11 8.24 -0.47 -11.70
CA SER A 11 8.89 0.46 -10.77
C SER A 11 10.24 -0.07 -10.27
N PHE A 12 10.32 -1.37 -9.99
CA PHE A 12 11.55 -2.00 -9.49
C PHE A 12 12.50 -2.47 -10.59
N SER A 13 11.97 -2.97 -11.71
CA SER A 13 12.80 -3.58 -12.76
C SER A 13 13.23 -2.63 -13.87
N GLY A 14 12.51 -1.52 -14.07
CA GLY A 14 12.68 -0.65 -15.23
C GLY A 14 12.29 -1.31 -16.57
N SER A 15 11.73 -2.53 -16.56
CA SER A 15 11.51 -3.34 -17.76
C SER A 15 10.29 -2.89 -18.56
N ILE A 16 10.42 -1.78 -19.30
CA ILE A 16 9.34 -1.24 -20.13
C ILE A 16 8.92 -2.21 -21.25
N ASP A 17 9.86 -2.99 -21.79
CA ASP A 17 9.59 -3.94 -22.86
C ASP A 17 8.69 -5.09 -22.39
N PHE A 18 8.88 -5.57 -21.16
CA PHE A 18 7.96 -6.53 -20.54
C PHE A 18 6.55 -5.94 -20.38
N ILE A 19 6.45 -4.66 -20.00
CA ILE A 19 5.14 -4.00 -19.87
C ILE A 19 4.44 -3.86 -21.23
N LYS A 20 5.19 -3.57 -22.30
CA LYS A 20 4.64 -3.56 -23.67
C LYS A 20 4.15 -4.94 -24.10
N GLU A 21 4.84 -6.02 -23.71
CA GLU A 21 4.40 -7.40 -23.96
C GLU A 21 3.08 -7.71 -23.22
N MET A 22 2.94 -7.20 -21.99
CA MET A 22 1.74 -7.40 -21.16
C MET A 22 0.57 -6.48 -21.52
N GLU A 23 0.81 -5.44 -22.32
CA GLU A 23 -0.18 -4.40 -22.65
C GLU A 23 -1.49 -4.96 -23.21
N PRO A 24 -1.50 -5.91 -24.18
CA PRO A 24 -2.76 -6.44 -24.71
C PRO A 24 -3.61 -7.14 -23.65
N HIS A 25 -2.97 -7.78 -22.67
CA HIS A 25 -3.63 -8.43 -21.54
C HIS A 25 -4.16 -7.39 -20.54
N LEU A 26 -3.41 -6.31 -20.28
CA LEU A 26 -3.86 -5.18 -19.47
C LEU A 26 -5.10 -4.52 -20.08
N ARG A 27 -5.06 -4.22 -21.38
CA ARG A 27 -6.20 -3.65 -22.10
C ARG A 27 -7.43 -4.55 -22.04
N SER A 28 -7.24 -5.85 -22.26
CA SER A 28 -8.32 -6.84 -22.20
C SER A 28 -8.96 -6.91 -20.79
N LEU A 29 -8.13 -6.93 -19.75
CA LEU A 29 -8.60 -6.97 -18.35
C LEU A 29 -9.37 -5.70 -17.98
N LEU A 30 -8.87 -4.52 -18.34
CA LEU A 30 -9.55 -3.26 -18.10
C LEU A 30 -10.90 -3.20 -18.82
N GLY A 31 -10.93 -3.62 -20.09
CA GLY A 31 -12.18 -3.68 -20.85
C GLY A 31 -13.20 -4.68 -20.29
N TYR A 32 -12.74 -5.77 -19.66
CA TYR A 32 -13.63 -6.70 -18.97
C TYR A 32 -14.30 -6.05 -17.76
N PHE A 33 -13.54 -5.39 -16.88
CA PHE A 33 -14.11 -4.70 -15.72
C PHE A 33 -14.92 -3.46 -16.10
N GLU A 34 -14.56 -2.76 -17.18
CA GLU A 34 -15.36 -1.65 -17.73
C GLU A 34 -16.77 -2.13 -18.11
N ARG A 35 -16.89 -3.25 -18.84
CA ARG A 35 -18.20 -3.83 -19.18
C ARG A 35 -19.00 -4.25 -17.97
N LEU A 36 -18.36 -4.88 -16.98
CA LEU A 36 -19.03 -5.24 -15.72
C LEU A 36 -19.55 -4.01 -14.98
N ALA A 37 -18.78 -2.92 -14.99
CA ALA A 37 -19.18 -1.67 -14.36
C ALA A 37 -20.34 -1.01 -15.12
N GLU A 38 -20.31 -0.99 -16.46
CA GLU A 38 -21.37 -0.43 -17.31
C GLU A 38 -22.72 -1.11 -17.10
N GLU A 39 -22.76 -2.43 -16.88
CA GLU A 39 -23.98 -3.18 -16.56
C GLU A 39 -24.67 -2.69 -15.26
N GLN A 40 -23.91 -2.04 -14.39
CA GLN A 40 -24.33 -1.54 -13.08
C GLN A 40 -24.26 0.00 -13.00
N GLY A 41 -24.32 0.68 -14.16
CA GLY A 41 -24.36 2.14 -14.23
C GLY A 41 -23.02 2.85 -14.04
N GLY A 42 -21.90 2.13 -14.17
CA GLY A 42 -20.54 2.67 -14.12
C GLY A 42 -19.73 2.26 -12.88
N LEU A 43 -20.28 1.41 -12.00
CA LEU A 43 -19.63 0.91 -10.79
C LEU A 43 -19.60 -0.60 -10.76
N LEU A 44 -18.62 -1.19 -10.09
CA LEU A 44 -18.63 -2.63 -9.85
C LEU A 44 -19.64 -2.96 -8.75
N GLY A 45 -20.66 -3.75 -9.11
CA GLY A 45 -21.54 -4.41 -8.16
C GLY A 45 -21.04 -5.79 -7.78
N SER A 46 -21.45 -6.29 -6.63
CA SER A 46 -21.34 -7.71 -6.32
C SER A 46 -22.08 -8.51 -7.38
N PRO A 47 -21.44 -9.47 -8.06
CA PRO A 47 -22.15 -10.31 -9.01
C PRO A 47 -23.22 -11.11 -8.25
N GLU A 48 -24.50 -10.81 -8.49
CA GLU A 48 -25.64 -11.44 -7.79
C GLU A 48 -25.79 -12.93 -8.11
N ALA A 49 -25.15 -13.45 -9.16
CA ALA A 49 -25.10 -14.87 -9.46
C ALA A 49 -23.93 -15.20 -10.40
N GLY A 50 -23.12 -16.21 -10.08
CA GLY A 50 -22.40 -16.98 -11.11
C GLY A 50 -20.89 -17.18 -10.99
N TYR A 51 -20.19 -16.59 -10.01
CA TYR A 51 -18.77 -16.92 -9.81
C TYR A 51 -18.60 -18.04 -8.78
N VAL A 52 -17.72 -18.99 -9.10
CA VAL A 52 -17.39 -20.17 -8.26
C VAL A 52 -16.74 -19.76 -6.93
N ASN A 53 -16.16 -18.56 -6.86
CA ASN A 53 -15.63 -17.96 -5.64
C ASN A 53 -16.23 -16.56 -5.41
N PRO A 54 -16.52 -16.18 -4.15
CA PRO A 54 -16.98 -14.83 -3.81
C PRO A 54 -15.92 -13.78 -4.20
N CYS A 55 -16.34 -12.52 -4.33
CA CYS A 55 -15.41 -11.40 -4.41
C CYS A 55 -14.65 -11.28 -3.08
N ILE A 56 -13.44 -11.83 -3.02
CA ILE A 56 -12.61 -11.80 -1.82
C ILE A 56 -11.90 -10.44 -1.75
N ILE A 57 -12.44 -9.55 -0.92
CA ILE A 57 -11.81 -8.28 -0.52
C ILE A 57 -10.84 -8.54 0.64
N ASP A 58 -11.31 -9.26 1.65
CA ASP A 58 -10.58 -9.67 2.84
C ASP A 58 -11.29 -10.90 3.46
N PHE A 59 -10.70 -11.50 4.49
CA PHE A 59 -11.27 -12.64 5.23
C PHE A 59 -12.25 -12.25 6.33
N ASP A 60 -12.47 -10.95 6.55
CA ASP A 60 -13.45 -10.43 7.50
C ASP A 60 -14.88 -10.79 7.08
N GLU A 61 -15.56 -11.59 7.90
CA GLU A 61 -16.94 -12.03 7.64
C GLU A 61 -17.96 -10.92 7.86
N ASN A 62 -17.64 -9.90 8.65
CA ASN A 62 -18.51 -8.75 8.93
C ASN A 62 -18.53 -7.72 7.79
N LEU A 63 -17.60 -7.83 6.84
CA LEU A 63 -17.55 -6.96 5.68
C LEU A 63 -18.78 -7.16 4.78
N GLU A 64 -19.58 -6.11 4.63
CA GLU A 64 -20.68 -6.10 3.67
C GLU A 64 -20.15 -5.97 2.24
N ARG A 65 -20.51 -6.94 1.40
CA ARG A 65 -19.99 -7.06 0.02
C ARG A 65 -21.07 -6.93 -1.05
N ARG A 66 -22.35 -6.95 -0.67
CA ARG A 66 -23.50 -6.92 -1.60
C ARG A 66 -23.67 -5.53 -2.24
N GLY A 67 -24.47 -5.50 -3.31
CA GLY A 67 -24.76 -4.25 -4.02
C GLY A 67 -23.48 -3.60 -4.55
N ILE A 68 -23.38 -2.28 -4.42
CA ILE A 68 -22.18 -1.54 -4.81
C ILE A 68 -21.25 -1.43 -3.60
N SER A 69 -20.19 -2.23 -3.56
CA SER A 69 -19.21 -2.23 -2.47
C SER A 69 -18.18 -1.11 -2.63
N THR A 70 -17.96 -0.34 -1.55
CA THR A 70 -16.96 0.73 -1.47
C THR A 70 -15.55 0.19 -1.63
N ALA A 71 -15.19 -0.88 -0.91
CA ALA A 71 -13.86 -1.48 -0.98
C ALA A 71 -13.55 -2.05 -2.38
N LEU A 72 -14.52 -2.73 -3.01
CA LEU A 72 -14.37 -3.25 -4.38
C LEU A 72 -14.10 -2.13 -5.39
N ASN A 73 -14.89 -1.06 -5.34
CA ASN A 73 -14.70 0.08 -6.23
C ASN A 73 -13.44 0.88 -5.89
N GLY A 74 -13.02 0.90 -4.63
CA GLY A 74 -11.70 1.39 -4.22
C GLY A 74 -10.56 0.62 -4.88
N PHE A 75 -10.63 -0.73 -4.91
CA PHE A 75 -9.66 -1.53 -5.66
C PHE A 75 -9.71 -1.29 -7.17
N TYR A 76 -10.90 -1.01 -7.70
CA TYR A 76 -11.07 -0.68 -9.11
C TYR A 76 -10.42 0.65 -9.47
N CYS A 77 -10.73 1.73 -8.72
CA CYS A 77 -10.06 3.03 -8.81
C CYS A 77 -8.54 2.88 -8.69
N TYR A 78 -8.07 2.17 -7.65
CA TYR A 78 -6.65 1.95 -7.43
C TYR A 78 -5.99 1.25 -8.63
N SER A 79 -6.64 0.23 -9.20
CA SER A 79 -6.15 -0.50 -10.37
C SER A 79 -6.14 0.36 -11.64
N LEU A 80 -7.17 1.19 -11.86
CA LEU A 80 -7.25 2.13 -12.98
C LEU A 80 -6.14 3.17 -12.90
N LEU A 81 -5.86 3.72 -11.71
CA LEU A 81 -4.76 4.67 -11.50
C LEU A 81 -3.40 4.04 -11.82
N LYS A 82 -3.13 2.81 -11.35
CA LYS A 82 -1.88 2.11 -11.67
C LYS A 82 -1.77 1.76 -13.16
N ALA A 83 -2.88 1.40 -13.80
CA ALA A 83 -2.90 1.18 -15.25
C ALA A 83 -2.64 2.47 -16.04
N GLY A 84 -3.25 3.59 -15.65
CA GLY A 84 -3.01 4.89 -16.26
C GLY A 84 -1.54 5.29 -16.21
N TRP A 85 -0.88 5.07 -15.06
CA TRP A 85 0.55 5.29 -14.93
C TRP A 85 1.38 4.36 -15.84
N LEU A 86 1.04 3.07 -15.94
CA LEU A 86 1.71 2.14 -16.86
C LEU A 86 1.61 2.60 -18.33
N TYR A 87 0.42 3.05 -18.75
CA TYR A 87 0.21 3.62 -20.08
C TYR A 87 1.01 4.91 -20.30
N GLN A 88 1.14 5.74 -19.27
CA GLN A 88 1.99 6.93 -19.32
C GLN A 88 3.45 6.56 -19.58
N GLN A 89 3.98 5.54 -18.90
CA GLN A 89 5.35 5.05 -19.12
C GLN A 89 5.56 4.49 -20.54
N MET A 90 4.51 3.96 -21.17
CA MET A 90 4.54 3.51 -22.58
C MET A 90 4.32 4.64 -23.59
N GLY A 91 3.97 5.85 -23.15
CA GLY A 91 3.65 6.99 -24.01
C GLY A 91 2.23 6.97 -24.59
N ASP A 92 1.34 6.08 -24.14
CA ASP A 92 -0.05 5.99 -24.58
C ASP A 92 -0.92 7.02 -23.83
N LYS A 93 -0.97 8.24 -24.37
CA LYS A 93 -1.72 9.36 -23.78
C LYS A 93 -3.23 9.12 -23.76
N GLU A 94 -3.77 8.39 -24.73
CA GLU A 94 -5.20 8.12 -24.83
C GLU A 94 -5.63 7.22 -23.67
N MET A 95 -4.94 6.11 -23.47
CA MET A 95 -5.26 5.18 -22.39
C MET A 95 -4.92 5.74 -21.02
N THR A 96 -3.86 6.55 -20.89
CA THR A 96 -3.56 7.31 -19.66
C THR A 96 -4.75 8.16 -19.25
N HIS A 97 -5.27 8.98 -20.18
CA HIS A 97 -6.42 9.85 -19.93
C HIS A 97 -7.70 9.05 -19.68
N LYS A 98 -7.95 7.98 -20.45
CA LYS A 98 -9.13 7.12 -20.26
C LYS A 98 -9.17 6.54 -18.84
N CYS A 99 -8.07 5.95 -18.38
CA CYS A 99 -7.97 5.36 -17.05
C CYS A 99 -8.19 6.41 -15.94
N GLY A 100 -7.55 7.58 -16.06
CA GLY A 100 -7.71 8.68 -15.09
C GLY A 100 -9.14 9.22 -15.02
N LYS A 101 -9.79 9.41 -16.18
CA LYS A 101 -11.19 9.84 -16.25
C LYS A 101 -12.11 8.81 -15.58
N GLN A 102 -11.94 7.53 -15.91
CA GLN A 102 -12.77 6.47 -15.34
C GLN A 102 -12.59 6.33 -13.82
N ALA A 103 -11.36 6.40 -13.32
CA ALA A 103 -11.09 6.38 -11.88
C ALA A 103 -11.77 7.57 -11.17
N SER A 104 -11.77 8.75 -11.80
CA SER A 104 -12.40 9.96 -11.25
C SER A 104 -13.93 9.85 -11.19
N GLU A 105 -14.56 9.27 -12.21
CA GLU A 105 -16.01 9.03 -12.20
C GLU A 105 -16.42 8.01 -11.15
N VAL A 106 -15.72 6.87 -11.06
CA VAL A 106 -15.97 5.86 -10.01
C VAL A 106 -15.82 6.49 -8.63
N ALA A 107 -14.76 7.27 -8.40
CA ALA A 107 -14.54 7.95 -7.12
C ALA A 107 -15.65 8.94 -6.77
N ARG A 108 -16.12 9.73 -7.74
CA ARG A 108 -17.25 10.65 -7.56
C ARG A 108 -18.53 9.90 -7.18
N MET A 109 -18.86 8.85 -7.91
CA MET A 109 -20.09 8.09 -7.67
C MET A 109 -20.06 7.35 -6.33
N ILE A 110 -18.93 6.77 -5.92
CA ILE A 110 -18.81 6.12 -4.61
C ILE A 110 -18.96 7.15 -3.48
N ARG A 111 -18.36 8.34 -3.59
CA ARG A 111 -18.61 9.43 -2.63
C ARG A 111 -20.08 9.78 -2.52
N GLU A 112 -20.77 9.95 -3.65
CA GLU A 112 -22.21 10.30 -3.65
C GLU A 112 -23.09 9.22 -3.01
N LEU A 113 -22.73 7.94 -3.16
CA LEU A 113 -23.54 6.83 -2.68
C LEU A 113 -23.23 6.42 -1.24
N THR A 114 -21.97 6.52 -0.79
CA THR A 114 -21.51 5.80 0.41
C THR A 114 -20.84 6.68 1.46
N TRP A 115 -20.61 7.96 1.20
CA TRP A 115 -20.12 8.88 2.24
C TRP A 115 -21.24 9.23 3.21
N ASP A 116 -21.04 8.93 4.49
CA ASP A 116 -21.93 9.33 5.57
C ASP A 116 -21.29 10.50 6.35
N GLU A 117 -21.86 11.69 6.23
CA GLU A 117 -21.39 12.92 6.89
C GLU A 117 -21.45 12.83 8.42
N ASP A 118 -22.49 12.20 8.98
CA ASP A 118 -22.68 12.09 10.42
C ASP A 118 -21.67 11.11 11.03
N LYS A 119 -21.40 10.02 10.31
CA LYS A 119 -20.37 9.04 10.68
C LYS A 119 -18.97 9.49 10.30
N GLY A 120 -18.81 10.43 9.36
CA GLY A 120 -17.53 10.85 8.79
C GLY A 120 -16.70 9.68 8.26
N LEU A 121 -17.37 8.67 7.71
CA LEU A 121 -16.79 7.45 7.15
C LEU A 121 -17.60 7.06 5.91
N PHE A 122 -16.98 6.25 5.05
CA PHE A 122 -17.67 5.56 3.99
C PHE A 122 -18.34 4.29 4.55
N SER A 123 -19.63 4.13 4.27
CA SER A 123 -20.37 2.88 4.42
C SER A 123 -19.74 1.81 3.52
N ASP A 124 -19.80 0.55 3.94
CA ASP A 124 -19.22 -0.58 3.20
C ASP A 124 -19.84 -0.77 1.82
N ALA A 125 -21.14 -0.49 1.70
CA ALA A 125 -21.88 -0.68 0.46
C ALA A 125 -23.09 0.25 0.31
N TRP A 126 -23.59 0.32 -0.93
CA TRP A 126 -24.90 0.83 -1.28
C TRP A 126 -25.78 -0.30 -1.81
N ILE A 127 -26.91 -0.55 -1.14
CA ILE A 127 -27.78 -1.70 -1.39
C ILE A 127 -29.22 -1.19 -1.52
N GLU A 128 -29.87 -1.48 -2.65
CA GLU A 128 -31.30 -1.19 -2.88
C GLU A 128 -31.71 0.26 -2.55
N GLY A 129 -30.84 1.23 -2.83
CA GLY A 129 -31.15 2.65 -2.64
C GLY A 129 -30.83 3.21 -1.25
N LYS A 130 -30.07 2.49 -0.42
CA LYS A 130 -29.59 2.97 0.88
C LYS A 130 -28.15 2.55 1.17
N MET A 131 -27.48 3.30 2.04
CA MET A 131 -26.19 2.90 2.63
C MET A 131 -26.39 1.66 3.52
N ALA A 132 -25.38 0.80 3.55
CA ALA A 132 -25.28 -0.28 4.53
C ALA A 132 -25.11 0.27 5.95
N GLU A 133 -25.36 -0.57 6.95
CA GLU A 133 -25.23 -0.20 8.37
C GLU A 133 -23.79 -0.39 8.89
N THR A 134 -22.90 -0.98 8.09
CA THR A 134 -21.53 -1.33 8.45
C THR A 134 -20.50 -0.37 7.84
N TYR A 135 -19.44 -0.10 8.59
CA TYR A 135 -18.37 0.83 8.28
C TYR A 135 -17.03 0.18 8.61
N SER A 136 -16.46 -0.53 7.64
CA SER A 136 -15.24 -1.30 7.85
C SER A 136 -13.98 -0.47 7.64
N MET A 137 -12.89 -0.95 8.24
CA MET A 137 -11.54 -0.50 7.93
C MET A 137 -11.23 -0.67 6.44
N GLN A 138 -11.64 -1.79 5.83
CA GLN A 138 -11.30 -2.15 4.47
C GLN A 138 -11.88 -1.15 3.45
N ALA A 139 -13.14 -0.76 3.63
CA ALA A 139 -13.80 0.25 2.80
C ALA A 139 -13.08 1.61 2.90
N ASN A 140 -12.77 2.04 4.13
CA ASN A 140 -12.22 3.37 4.38
C ASN A 140 -10.72 3.48 4.06
N VAL A 141 -9.93 2.43 4.32
CA VAL A 141 -8.54 2.32 3.84
C VAL A 141 -8.50 2.39 2.33
N MET A 142 -9.36 1.65 1.62
CA MET A 142 -9.38 1.72 0.15
C MET A 142 -9.92 3.04 -0.36
N ALA A 143 -10.85 3.69 0.34
CA ALA A 143 -11.31 5.01 -0.03
C ALA A 143 -10.16 6.05 0.02
N LEU A 144 -9.33 6.00 1.07
CA LEU A 144 -8.12 6.83 1.18
C LEU A 144 -7.08 6.45 0.12
N ALA A 145 -6.71 5.16 0.02
CA ALA A 145 -5.63 4.68 -0.84
C ALA A 145 -5.89 4.92 -2.35
N SER A 146 -7.15 4.97 -2.76
CA SER A 146 -7.56 5.10 -4.16
C SER A 146 -8.00 6.51 -4.58
N GLY A 147 -7.97 7.48 -3.66
CA GLY A 147 -8.38 8.86 -3.94
C GLY A 147 -9.90 9.06 -4.04
N ILE A 148 -10.69 8.14 -3.47
CA ILE A 148 -12.13 8.31 -3.30
C ILE A 148 -12.40 9.32 -2.19
N ALA A 149 -11.73 9.21 -1.06
CA ALA A 149 -11.75 10.26 -0.06
C ALA A 149 -11.13 11.55 -0.62
N THR A 150 -11.63 12.69 -0.19
CA THR A 150 -11.02 14.00 -0.47
C THR A 150 -9.97 14.32 0.58
N GLN A 151 -8.96 15.12 0.20
CA GLN A 151 -7.84 15.45 1.07
C GLN A 151 -8.27 16.03 2.43
N ASP A 152 -9.33 16.86 2.44
CA ASP A 152 -9.88 17.46 3.66
C ASP A 152 -10.36 16.41 4.70
N ASN A 153 -10.65 15.19 4.26
CA ASN A 153 -11.17 14.12 5.12
C ASN A 153 -10.09 13.11 5.55
N TYR A 154 -8.86 13.20 5.05
CA TYR A 154 -7.83 12.16 5.25
C TYR A 154 -7.55 11.87 6.72
N ASP A 155 -7.14 12.89 7.47
CA ASP A 155 -6.82 12.74 8.90
C ASP A 155 -8.06 12.37 9.72
N ALA A 156 -9.22 12.92 9.37
CA ALA A 156 -10.47 12.66 10.08
C ALA A 156 -10.91 11.19 9.94
N ILE A 157 -10.82 10.62 8.74
CA ILE A 157 -11.11 9.20 8.49
C ILE A 157 -10.07 8.33 9.18
N PHE A 158 -8.78 8.65 9.05
CA PHE A 158 -7.70 7.89 9.68
C PHE A 158 -7.88 7.78 11.20
N ASN A 159 -8.10 8.92 11.88
CA ASN A 159 -8.27 9.00 13.32
C ASN A 159 -9.59 8.38 13.83
N LYS A 160 -10.57 8.16 12.96
CA LYS A 160 -11.75 7.36 13.31
C LYS A 160 -11.46 5.86 13.30
N MET A 161 -10.58 5.42 12.40
CA MET A 161 -10.24 4.00 12.25
C MET A 161 -9.17 3.53 13.24
N PHE A 162 -8.20 4.39 13.58
CA PHE A 162 -6.97 4.00 14.25
C PHE A 162 -6.65 4.85 15.48
N VAL A 163 -5.87 4.28 16.38
CA VAL A 163 -5.32 4.93 17.59
C VAL A 163 -3.82 4.61 17.71
N ASP A 164 -3.09 5.40 18.51
CA ASP A 164 -1.61 5.32 18.62
C ASP A 164 -1.10 4.24 19.60
N TYR A 165 -1.97 3.36 20.08
CA TYR A 165 -1.62 2.31 21.03
C TYR A 165 -2.35 1.01 20.69
N ALA A 166 -1.80 -0.13 21.11
CA ALA A 166 -2.39 -1.45 20.88
C ALA A 166 -3.87 -1.50 21.32
N PRO A 167 -4.79 -2.02 20.47
CA PRO A 167 -4.56 -2.80 19.25
C PRO A 167 -4.38 -1.97 17.96
N PHE A 168 -4.17 -0.66 18.07
CA PHE A 168 -4.03 0.33 16.99
C PHE A 168 -5.29 0.56 16.15
N GLN A 169 -6.42 -0.04 16.53
CA GLN A 169 -7.70 0.07 15.83
C GLN A 169 -8.78 0.56 16.79
N ASN A 170 -9.70 1.36 16.27
CA ASN A 170 -10.86 1.89 16.98
C ASN A 170 -12.19 1.36 16.40
N LEU A 171 -12.14 0.69 15.25
CA LEU A 171 -13.25 -0.06 14.69
C LEU A 171 -13.19 -1.50 15.18
N GLU A 172 -14.35 -2.12 15.34
CA GLU A 172 -14.46 -3.53 15.67
C GLU A 172 -13.93 -4.37 14.50
N VAL A 173 -13.03 -5.29 14.81
CA VAL A 173 -12.48 -6.27 13.87
C VAL A 173 -12.61 -7.64 14.51
N ASP A 174 -13.11 -8.62 13.76
CA ASP A 174 -13.14 -10.00 14.24
C ASP A 174 -11.69 -10.52 14.33
N PRO A 175 -11.17 -10.80 15.54
CA PRO A 175 -9.80 -11.26 15.70
C PRO A 175 -9.53 -12.60 15.03
N HIS A 176 -10.54 -13.43 14.74
CA HIS A 176 -10.37 -14.70 14.02
C HIS A 176 -10.24 -14.51 12.50
N SER A 177 -10.62 -13.34 11.99
CA SER A 177 -10.46 -12.97 10.59
C SER A 177 -9.17 -12.19 10.29
N ASP A 178 -8.43 -11.85 11.35
CA ASP A 178 -7.28 -10.96 11.23
C ASP A 178 -6.10 -11.60 10.49
N ASN A 179 -5.59 -10.88 9.49
CA ASN A 179 -4.61 -11.39 8.55
C ASN A 179 -3.69 -10.28 8.00
N PRO A 180 -2.45 -10.61 7.57
CA PRO A 180 -1.51 -9.61 7.07
C PRO A 180 -1.76 -9.18 5.62
N TYR A 181 -2.67 -9.82 4.88
CA TYR A 181 -2.89 -9.49 3.47
C TYR A 181 -3.40 -8.06 3.31
N PHE A 182 -4.47 -7.70 4.03
CA PHE A 182 -5.03 -6.35 3.89
C PHE A 182 -4.15 -5.27 4.55
N LYS A 183 -3.31 -5.67 5.52
CA LYS A 183 -2.36 -4.77 6.19
C LYS A 183 -1.35 -4.13 5.26
N PHE A 184 -1.10 -4.75 4.11
CA PHE A 184 -0.33 -4.11 3.06
C PHE A 184 -0.94 -2.78 2.61
N PHE A 185 -2.24 -2.76 2.30
CA PHE A 185 -2.94 -1.57 1.84
C PHE A 185 -3.07 -0.53 2.95
N LEU A 186 -3.30 -0.98 4.19
CA LEU A 186 -3.29 -0.13 5.37
C LEU A 186 -1.94 0.58 5.54
N LEU A 187 -0.83 -0.15 5.47
CA LEU A 187 0.51 0.43 5.62
C LEU A 187 0.86 1.33 4.42
N ASP A 188 0.57 0.91 3.18
CA ASP A 188 0.80 1.70 1.95
C ASP A 188 0.07 3.05 2.04
N MET A 189 -1.18 3.03 2.50
CA MET A 189 -2.00 4.22 2.74
C MET A 189 -1.43 5.08 3.88
N ALA A 190 -1.19 4.49 5.05
CA ALA A 190 -0.79 5.22 6.25
C ALA A 190 0.59 5.89 6.09
N TYR A 191 1.56 5.22 5.45
CA TYR A 191 2.84 5.83 5.09
C TYR A 191 2.67 6.97 4.09
N SER A 192 1.76 6.83 3.11
CA SER A 192 1.47 7.87 2.12
C SER A 192 0.81 9.10 2.74
N LEU A 193 0.06 8.94 3.84
CA LEU A 193 -0.51 10.04 4.63
C LEU A 193 0.48 10.63 5.65
N GLY A 194 1.67 10.06 5.79
CA GLY A 194 2.70 10.58 6.70
C GLY A 194 2.65 10.02 8.12
N HIS A 195 1.81 9.02 8.41
CA HIS A 195 1.71 8.37 9.74
C HIS A 195 2.86 7.37 9.98
N ARG A 196 4.11 7.79 9.78
CA ARG A 196 5.29 6.90 9.79
C ARG A 196 5.56 6.23 11.13
N GLU A 197 5.43 7.00 12.22
CA GLU A 197 5.62 6.50 13.58
C GLU A 197 4.58 5.42 13.89
N TRP A 198 3.31 5.74 13.64
CA TRP A 198 2.20 4.80 13.76
C TRP A 198 2.44 3.50 12.97
N CYS A 199 2.84 3.60 11.70
CA CYS A 199 3.11 2.42 10.88
C CYS A 199 4.22 1.54 11.46
N THR A 200 5.29 2.16 11.96
CA THR A 200 6.43 1.41 12.51
C THR A 200 6.07 0.71 13.81
N ASP A 201 5.32 1.39 14.68
CA ASP A 201 4.83 0.81 15.92
C ASP A 201 3.79 -0.28 15.67
N TYR A 202 2.95 -0.10 14.65
CA TYR A 202 2.03 -1.15 14.20
C TYR A 202 2.77 -2.38 13.65
N ILE A 203 3.86 -2.18 12.88
CA ILE A 203 4.70 -3.29 12.41
C ILE A 203 5.30 -4.06 13.59
N ARG A 204 5.83 -3.35 14.60
CA ARG A 204 6.37 -3.96 15.83
C ARG A 204 5.31 -4.73 16.60
N TYR A 205 4.12 -4.16 16.73
CA TYR A 205 3.00 -4.78 17.40
C TYR A 205 2.55 -6.06 16.69
N TYR A 206 2.22 -5.96 15.40
CA TYR A 206 1.61 -7.07 14.67
C TYR A 206 2.62 -8.13 14.24
N TRP A 207 3.67 -7.76 13.48
CA TRP A 207 4.67 -8.74 13.05
C TRP A 207 5.62 -9.14 14.17
N GLY A 208 5.95 -8.21 15.08
CA GLY A 208 6.73 -8.56 16.28
C GLY A 208 5.96 -9.50 17.21
N GLY A 209 4.64 -9.38 17.29
CA GLY A 209 3.76 -10.34 17.97
C GLY A 209 3.90 -11.77 17.41
N MET A 210 3.89 -11.94 16.08
CA MET A 210 4.15 -13.25 15.45
C MET A 210 5.51 -13.82 15.88
N ILE A 211 6.56 -13.00 15.84
CA ILE A 211 7.93 -13.42 16.24
C ILE A 211 7.97 -13.85 17.70
N GLN A 212 7.35 -13.07 18.60
CA GLN A 212 7.26 -13.38 20.03
C GLN A 212 6.54 -14.71 20.29
N ASN A 213 5.59 -15.07 19.43
CA ASN A 213 4.88 -16.35 19.45
C ASN A 213 5.59 -17.49 18.70
N GLY A 214 6.87 -17.29 18.33
CA GLY A 214 7.71 -18.33 17.75
C GLY A 214 7.60 -18.48 16.23
N ALA A 215 7.03 -17.50 15.53
CA ALA A 215 7.03 -17.50 14.08
C ALA A 215 8.45 -17.38 13.52
N THR A 216 8.81 -18.31 12.62
CA THR A 216 10.04 -18.25 11.80
C THR A 216 9.74 -17.94 10.33
N THR A 217 8.45 -17.88 9.99
CA THR A 217 7.84 -17.51 8.71
C THR A 217 6.55 -16.75 9.00
N TRP A 218 6.05 -15.97 8.04
CA TRP A 218 4.81 -15.20 8.25
C TRP A 218 3.57 -16.07 8.16
N TRP A 219 2.65 -15.90 9.11
CA TRP A 219 1.42 -16.69 9.19
C TRP A 219 0.33 -16.09 8.29
N GLU A 220 -0.55 -16.96 7.81
CA GLU A 220 -1.71 -16.63 6.98
C GLU A 220 -2.73 -15.82 7.80
N ARG A 221 -3.13 -16.34 8.96
CA ARG A 221 -3.92 -15.59 9.94
C ARG A 221 -3.14 -15.41 11.23
N TYR A 222 -3.34 -14.25 11.84
CA TYR A 222 -2.78 -13.92 13.13
C TYR A 222 -3.51 -12.71 13.71
N SER A 223 -3.91 -12.81 14.97
CA SER A 223 -4.35 -11.65 15.75
C SER A 223 -3.47 -11.54 17.00
N PRO A 224 -2.82 -10.40 17.25
CA PRO A 224 -2.08 -10.20 18.49
C PRO A 224 -2.96 -10.24 19.75
N GLU A 225 -4.29 -10.10 19.59
CA GLU A 225 -5.27 -10.10 20.68
C GLU A 225 -5.68 -11.50 21.12
N LEU A 226 -5.34 -12.54 20.36
CA LEU A 226 -5.65 -13.94 20.68
C LEU A 226 -4.46 -14.64 21.34
N ASP A 227 -4.75 -15.48 22.34
CA ASP A 227 -3.76 -16.39 22.89
C ASP A 227 -3.28 -17.38 21.82
N ILE A 228 -2.03 -17.85 21.94
CA ILE A 228 -1.43 -18.77 20.97
C ILE A 228 -2.26 -20.05 20.73
N SER A 229 -3.00 -20.51 21.73
CA SER A 229 -3.89 -21.67 21.63
C SER A 229 -5.20 -21.38 20.89
N GLU A 230 -5.57 -20.10 20.76
CA GLU A 230 -6.79 -19.61 20.12
C GLU A 230 -6.51 -19.09 18.70
N GLN A 231 -5.24 -18.96 18.33
CA GLN A 231 -4.83 -18.62 16.98
C GLN A 231 -5.39 -19.62 15.97
N TYR A 232 -5.93 -19.07 14.88
CA TYR A 232 -6.56 -19.88 13.85
C TYR A 232 -5.53 -20.81 13.18
N PRO A 233 -5.76 -22.13 13.09
CA PRO A 233 -4.76 -23.10 12.62
C PRO A 233 -4.67 -23.13 11.09
N GLU A 234 -4.28 -22.02 10.47
CA GLU A 234 -4.04 -21.87 9.03
C GLU A 234 -2.55 -21.97 8.67
N SER A 235 -2.17 -21.66 7.42
CA SER A 235 -0.78 -21.76 6.98
C SER A 235 0.13 -20.88 7.85
N ARG A 236 1.17 -21.47 8.41
CA ARG A 236 2.21 -20.74 9.16
C ARG A 236 3.33 -20.19 8.25
N CYS A 237 3.18 -20.31 6.94
CA CYS A 237 4.14 -19.81 5.95
C CYS A 237 3.38 -19.32 4.72
N HIS A 238 2.98 -18.05 4.74
CA HIS A 238 2.16 -17.47 3.68
C HIS A 238 2.80 -16.23 3.06
N GLY A 239 2.85 -16.22 1.72
CA GLY A 239 3.57 -15.21 0.95
C GLY A 239 3.02 -13.79 1.09
N TYR A 240 1.73 -13.62 1.36
CA TYR A 240 1.16 -12.28 1.59
C TYR A 240 1.57 -11.65 2.93
N GLY A 241 2.28 -12.40 3.78
CA GLY A 241 2.68 -11.94 5.12
C GLY A 241 3.92 -11.04 5.08
N VAL A 242 4.56 -10.91 3.92
CA VAL A 242 5.84 -10.23 3.73
C VAL A 242 5.75 -8.70 3.68
N SER A 243 4.57 -8.11 3.91
CA SER A 243 4.36 -6.66 3.81
C SER A 243 5.35 -5.86 4.66
N ALA A 244 5.62 -6.28 5.90
CA ALA A 244 6.61 -5.62 6.76
C ALA A 244 8.02 -5.60 6.15
N ASN A 245 8.45 -6.67 5.45
CA ASN A 245 9.77 -6.70 4.80
C ASN A 245 9.92 -5.56 3.78
N TYR A 246 8.86 -5.28 3.03
CA TYR A 246 8.86 -4.20 2.04
C TYR A 246 9.02 -2.83 2.72
N PHE A 247 8.19 -2.53 3.71
CA PHE A 247 8.19 -1.21 4.38
C PHE A 247 9.42 -0.97 5.26
N ILE A 248 10.07 -2.01 5.79
CA ILE A 248 11.35 -1.87 6.47
C ILE A 248 12.43 -1.33 5.51
N ILE A 249 12.41 -1.73 4.22
CA ILE A 249 13.36 -1.22 3.23
C ILE A 249 12.90 0.13 2.67
N SER A 250 11.62 0.27 2.31
CA SER A 250 11.14 1.49 1.64
C SER A 250 11.00 2.68 2.57
N GLU A 251 10.65 2.45 3.85
CA GLU A 251 10.30 3.52 4.80
C GLU A 251 11.26 3.60 5.99
N VAL A 252 11.68 2.47 6.58
CA VAL A 252 12.62 2.52 7.72
C VAL A 252 14.02 2.84 7.23
N LEU A 253 14.59 2.01 6.35
CA LEU A 253 15.83 2.35 5.65
C LEU A 253 15.65 3.62 4.79
N GLY A 254 14.45 3.80 4.22
CA GLY A 254 14.05 5.01 3.51
C GLY A 254 14.43 5.04 2.05
N VAL A 255 14.53 3.89 1.37
CA VAL A 255 14.99 3.83 -0.03
C VAL A 255 13.85 3.45 -0.97
N ARG A 256 13.50 4.36 -1.88
CA ARG A 256 12.43 4.17 -2.89
C ARG A 256 12.92 4.60 -4.27
N PRO A 257 12.53 3.93 -5.37
CA PRO A 257 12.86 4.41 -6.71
C PRO A 257 12.13 5.73 -6.99
N VAL A 258 12.82 6.72 -7.56
CA VAL A 258 12.18 7.93 -8.12
C VAL A 258 11.50 7.58 -9.44
N ASP A 259 12.25 6.89 -10.30
CA ASP A 259 11.82 6.40 -11.60
C ASP A 259 12.04 4.89 -11.71
N PRO A 260 11.36 4.22 -12.66
CA PRO A 260 11.54 2.79 -12.91
C PRO A 260 13.00 2.35 -13.03
N GLY A 261 13.39 1.33 -12.26
CA GLY A 261 14.68 0.64 -12.45
C GLY A 261 15.83 1.11 -11.55
N PHE A 262 15.58 1.94 -10.53
CA PHE A 262 16.57 2.26 -9.47
C PHE A 262 17.86 2.95 -9.96
N TYR A 263 17.81 3.69 -11.07
CA TYR A 263 18.89 4.63 -11.43
C TYR A 263 18.86 5.90 -10.59
N GLN A 264 17.68 6.26 -10.11
CA GLN A 264 17.46 7.37 -9.20
C GLN A 264 16.60 6.91 -8.02
N ILE A 265 17.00 7.25 -6.80
CA ILE A 265 16.28 6.88 -5.58
C ILE A 265 15.98 8.10 -4.70
N TYR A 266 14.82 8.09 -4.04
CA TYR A 266 14.59 8.90 -2.86
C TYR A 266 15.30 8.26 -1.67
N PHE A 267 15.95 9.09 -0.84
CA PHE A 267 16.49 8.71 0.45
C PHE A 267 15.81 9.50 1.57
N ASP A 268 14.92 8.83 2.29
CA ASP A 268 14.01 9.41 3.28
C ASP A 268 13.86 8.47 4.49
N PRO A 269 14.92 8.33 5.31
CA PRO A 269 14.99 7.36 6.41
C PRO A 269 14.09 7.73 7.60
N HIS A 270 13.52 6.73 8.25
CA HIS A 270 12.80 6.93 9.52
C HIS A 270 13.77 6.96 10.72
N LEU A 271 14.48 8.06 10.86
CA LEU A 271 15.59 8.21 11.83
C LEU A 271 15.17 8.14 13.30
N THR A 272 13.90 8.39 13.61
CA THR A 272 13.36 8.27 14.98
C THR A 272 12.91 6.85 15.33
N ALA A 273 12.80 5.96 14.34
CA ALA A 273 12.36 4.60 14.56
C ALA A 273 13.49 3.71 15.11
N VAL A 274 14.69 3.80 14.56
CA VAL A 274 15.83 2.93 14.89
C VAL A 274 17.13 3.71 14.91
N GLU A 275 18.12 3.23 15.67
CA GLU A 275 19.44 3.88 15.78
C GLU A 275 20.30 3.75 14.50
N TRP A 276 20.07 2.68 13.74
CA TRP A 276 20.77 2.38 12.50
C TRP A 276 19.93 1.47 11.60
N ALA A 277 20.16 1.56 10.29
CA ALA A 277 19.65 0.60 9.32
C ALA A 277 20.70 0.32 8.24
N LYS A 278 20.73 -0.94 7.77
CA LYS A 278 21.68 -1.40 6.75
C LYS A 278 21.03 -2.40 5.81
N ALA A 279 21.27 -2.25 4.52
CA ALA A 279 20.79 -3.18 3.50
C ALA A 279 21.76 -3.33 2.32
N SER A 280 21.64 -4.47 1.63
CA SER A 280 22.17 -4.69 0.30
C SER A 280 20.99 -5.01 -0.61
N ILE A 281 20.63 -4.09 -1.49
CA ILE A 281 19.43 -4.15 -2.33
C ILE A 281 19.84 -4.65 -3.71
N PRO A 282 19.40 -5.86 -4.13
CA PRO A 282 19.60 -6.32 -5.49
C PRO A 282 18.71 -5.55 -6.47
N THR A 283 19.25 -5.21 -7.62
CA THR A 283 18.56 -4.56 -8.74
C THR A 283 18.86 -5.31 -10.05
N PRO A 284 18.12 -5.07 -11.13
CA PRO A 284 18.45 -5.65 -12.43
C PRO A 284 19.84 -5.25 -12.97
N HIS A 285 20.39 -4.14 -12.46
CA HIS A 285 21.65 -3.56 -12.94
C HIS A 285 22.85 -3.85 -12.02
N GLY A 286 22.61 -4.49 -10.87
CA GLY A 286 23.62 -4.79 -9.88
C GLY A 286 23.08 -4.69 -8.47
N HIS A 287 23.83 -4.05 -7.56
CA HIS A 287 23.40 -3.91 -6.17
C HIS A 287 23.73 -2.54 -5.60
N ILE A 288 22.87 -2.08 -4.70
CA ILE A 288 23.05 -0.88 -3.88
C ILE A 288 23.34 -1.36 -2.46
N LYS A 289 24.42 -0.89 -1.85
CA LYS A 289 24.66 -1.02 -0.40
C LYS A 289 24.33 0.29 0.26
N PHE A 290 23.56 0.21 1.34
CA PHE A 290 23.09 1.38 2.06
C PHE A 290 23.24 1.12 3.55
N GLU A 291 23.78 2.08 4.28
CA GLU A 291 23.88 2.05 5.73
C GLU A 291 23.76 3.47 6.28
N TRP A 292 22.92 3.67 7.27
CA TRP A 292 22.94 4.89 8.07
C TRP A 292 22.90 4.54 9.56
N ARG A 293 23.53 5.38 10.39
CA ARG A 293 23.59 5.21 11.85
C ARG A 293 23.86 6.53 12.56
N PHE A 294 23.37 6.68 13.78
CA PHE A 294 23.87 7.70 14.70
C PHE A 294 25.20 7.26 15.32
N THR A 295 26.16 8.17 15.38
CA THR A 295 27.43 7.96 16.10
C THR A 295 27.28 8.37 17.56
N ASP A 296 28.21 7.91 18.42
CA ASP A 296 28.26 8.33 19.84
C ASP A 296 28.41 9.85 20.02
N ALA A 297 28.92 10.55 19.00
CA ALA A 297 29.08 12.00 18.96
C ALA A 297 27.80 12.75 18.53
N GLY A 298 26.73 12.03 18.17
CA GLY A 298 25.46 12.60 17.71
C GLY A 298 25.43 12.96 16.22
N GLU A 299 26.46 12.62 15.43
CA GLU A 299 26.43 12.77 13.97
C GLU A 299 25.63 11.64 13.32
N LEU A 300 24.92 11.95 12.23
CA LEU A 300 24.25 10.97 11.37
C LEU A 300 25.22 10.55 10.25
N GLU A 301 25.81 9.37 10.36
CA GLU A 301 26.68 8.82 9.32
C GLU A 301 25.85 8.07 8.28
N ILE A 302 26.01 8.40 7.00
CA ILE A 302 25.32 7.76 5.87
C ILE A 302 26.37 7.25 4.88
N ASN A 303 26.33 5.96 4.59
CA ASN A 303 27.22 5.27 3.66
C ASN A 303 26.39 4.68 2.51
N ILE A 304 26.71 5.08 1.29
CA ILE A 304 26.01 4.64 0.07
C ILE A 304 27.04 4.16 -0.95
N ASP A 305 26.89 2.93 -1.42
CA ASP A 305 27.72 2.37 -2.48
C ASP A 305 26.85 1.68 -3.52
N SER A 306 27.26 1.72 -4.77
CA SER A 306 26.49 1.13 -5.88
C SER A 306 27.43 0.51 -6.91
N SER A 307 27.05 -0.65 -7.44
CA SER A 307 27.80 -1.29 -8.52
C SER A 307 27.51 -0.71 -9.90
N TYR A 308 26.67 0.32 -9.99
CA TYR A 308 26.28 1.01 -11.22
C TYR A 308 25.93 2.48 -10.92
N PRO A 309 25.89 3.38 -11.92
CA PRO A 309 25.54 4.78 -11.71
C PRO A 309 24.19 4.95 -10.99
N LEU A 310 24.22 5.63 -9.85
CA LEU A 310 23.06 5.85 -8.98
C LEU A 310 22.97 7.33 -8.59
N GLU A 311 21.81 7.93 -8.79
CA GLU A 311 21.47 9.26 -8.30
C GLU A 311 20.60 9.14 -7.03
N VAL A 312 20.96 9.88 -5.99
CA VAL A 312 20.24 9.89 -4.72
C VAL A 312 19.63 11.27 -4.49
N ALA A 313 18.31 11.34 -4.37
CA ALA A 313 17.56 12.51 -3.96
C ALA A 313 17.27 12.44 -2.45
N PRO A 314 18.08 13.10 -1.59
CA PRO A 314 17.85 13.08 -0.15
C PRO A 314 16.62 13.90 0.22
N GLN A 315 15.81 13.39 1.16
CA GLN A 315 14.64 14.04 1.74
C GLN A 315 14.76 14.07 3.27
N LEU A 316 15.94 14.45 3.76
CA LEU A 316 16.20 14.53 5.20
C LEU A 316 15.51 15.75 5.82
N ASP A 317 14.97 15.59 7.03
CA ASP A 317 14.57 16.72 7.87
C ASP A 317 15.76 17.68 8.05
N PRO A 318 15.56 19.00 7.99
CA PRO A 318 16.65 19.98 8.12
C PRO A 318 17.52 19.80 9.37
N THR A 319 16.93 19.32 10.48
CA THR A 319 17.64 19.05 11.74
C THR A 319 18.63 17.90 11.57
N PHE A 320 18.21 16.81 10.92
CA PHE A 320 19.07 15.67 10.65
C PHE A 320 20.07 15.95 9.52
N ALA A 321 19.68 16.73 8.51
CA ALA A 321 20.57 17.16 7.44
C ALA A 321 21.76 17.98 7.96
N ALA A 322 21.53 18.81 9.00
CA ALA A 322 22.59 19.63 9.62
C ALA A 322 23.69 18.82 10.32
N ILE A 323 23.39 17.58 10.71
CA ILE A 323 24.33 16.67 11.40
C ILE A 323 24.72 15.47 10.53
N ALA A 324 24.33 15.47 9.25
CA ALA A 324 24.56 14.36 8.35
C ALA A 324 25.96 14.41 7.72
N VAL A 325 26.66 13.28 7.77
CA VAL A 325 27.93 13.05 7.07
C VAL A 325 27.72 11.93 6.07
N MET A 326 27.65 12.28 4.78
CA MET A 326 27.47 11.33 3.68
C MET A 326 28.81 10.91 3.10
N LYS A 327 29.02 9.59 3.02
CA LYS A 327 30.13 8.94 2.32
C LYS A 327 29.55 8.13 1.17
N VAL A 328 29.94 8.48 -0.05
CA VAL A 328 29.39 7.90 -1.27
C VAL A 328 30.47 7.22 -2.10
N GLY A 329 30.16 6.07 -2.68
CA GLY A 329 31.05 5.36 -3.61
C GLY A 329 31.15 6.07 -4.96
N ASP A 330 32.13 5.65 -5.78
CA ASP A 330 32.48 6.32 -7.05
C ASP A 330 31.32 6.40 -8.07
N ASN A 331 30.35 5.48 -7.98
CA ASN A 331 29.18 5.44 -8.87
C ASN A 331 27.96 6.21 -8.35
N VAL A 332 28.06 6.87 -7.18
CA VAL A 332 26.92 7.48 -6.51
C VAL A 332 27.01 9.00 -6.58
N SER A 333 25.94 9.63 -7.07
CA SER A 333 25.77 11.09 -7.11
C SER A 333 24.63 11.52 -6.18
N ILE A 334 24.85 12.59 -5.41
CA ILE A 334 23.79 13.20 -4.59
C ILE A 334 23.19 14.37 -5.37
N LEU A 335 21.88 14.34 -5.56
CA LEU A 335 21.12 15.42 -6.18
C LEU A 335 20.91 16.56 -5.19
N GLN A 336 20.98 17.80 -5.68
CA GLN A 336 20.81 19.03 -4.89
C GLN A 336 19.37 19.47 -4.75
#